data_AF-X5GVZ9-F1
#
_entry.id   AF-X5GVZ9-F1
#
_cell.length_a   1.000
_cell.length_b   1.000
_cell.length_c   1.000
_cell.angle_alpha   90.00
_cell.angle_beta   90.00
_cell.angle_gamma   90.00
#
_symmetry.space_group_name_H-M   'P 1'
#
loop_
_entity.id
_entity.type
_entity.pdbx_description
1 polymer ?
#
loop_
_entity_poly.entity_id
_entity_poly.type
_entity_poly.pdbx_seq_one_letter_code
_entity_poly.pdbx_strand_id
1 'polypeptide(L)' 'MTQKSGGRRTVPQIFIDGKCIGGFDDLNRLNDSAQLDKILTGNAE' A
#
# COMPACT_ATOMS: atom_id res chain seq x y z
N MET A 1 -6.84 15.10 2.92
CA MET A 1 -6.16 14.36 1.82
C MET A 1 -4.64 14.37 2.00
N THR A 2 -4.02 15.51 2.30
CA THR A 2 -2.58 15.66 2.60
C THR A 2 -2.09 14.85 3.81
N GLN A 3 -2.97 14.59 4.78
CA GLN A 3 -2.62 13.87 6.03
C GLN A 3 -2.47 12.36 5.85
N LYS A 4 -3.20 11.74 4.89
CA LYS A 4 -3.11 10.29 4.61
C LYS A 4 -1.86 9.90 3.81
N SER A 5 -1.25 10.87 3.13
CA SER A 5 -0.11 10.67 2.22
C SER A 5 1.26 10.79 2.88
N GLY A 6 1.34 11.13 4.18
CA GLY A 6 2.61 11.40 4.85
C GLY A 6 3.45 12.51 4.21
N GLY A 7 2.81 13.44 3.47
CA GLY A 7 3.50 14.50 2.72
C GLY A 7 3.93 14.13 1.29
N ARG A 8 3.71 12.89 0.82
CA ARG A 8 3.98 12.51 -0.58
C ARG A 8 2.96 13.19 -1.52
N ARG A 9 3.47 13.91 -2.54
CA ARG A 9 2.67 14.66 -3.53
C ARG A 9 2.52 13.93 -4.87
N THR A 10 3.16 12.77 -5.01
CA THR A 10 3.14 11.95 -6.23
C THR A 10 2.02 10.93 -6.16
N VAL A 11 1.40 10.71 -7.32
CA VAL A 11 0.38 9.68 -7.56
C VAL A 11 1.00 8.56 -8.42
N PRO A 12 0.54 7.30 -8.30
CA PRO A 12 -0.55 6.83 -7.44
C PRO A 12 -0.16 6.67 -5.96
N GLN A 13 -1.14 6.74 -5.07
CA GLN A 13 -1.02 6.33 -3.66
C GLN A 13 -1.98 5.20 -3.37
N ILE A 14 -1.42 4.07 -2.96
CA ILE A 14 -2.12 2.80 -2.80
C ILE A 14 -2.39 2.58 -1.32
N PHE A 15 -3.65 2.26 -1.01
CA PHE A 15 -4.10 1.96 0.34
C PHE A 15 -4.77 0.59 0.34
N ILE A 16 -4.44 -0.24 1.31
CA ILE A 16 -5.07 -1.56 1.54
C ILE A 16 -5.59 -1.53 2.98
N ASP A 17 -6.89 -1.75 3.17
CA ASP A 17 -7.59 -1.69 4.47
C ASP A 17 -7.27 -0.45 5.31
N GLY A 18 -7.25 0.70 4.65
CA GLY A 18 -6.97 1.99 5.28
C GLY A 18 -5.49 2.25 5.59
N LYS A 19 -4.60 1.26 5.41
CA LYS A 19 -3.15 1.42 5.54
C LYS A 19 -2.54 1.96 4.24
N CYS A 20 -1.74 3.02 4.33
CA CYS A 20 -0.97 3.54 3.20
C CYS A 20 0.17 2.59 2.89
N ILE A 21 0.15 1.99 1.70
CA ILE A 21 1.19 1.10 1.20
C ILE A 21 2.29 1.89 0.49
N GLY A 22 1.93 3.00 -0.15
CA GLY A 22 2.88 3.86 -0.85
C GLY A 22 2.52 4.00 -2.33
N GLY A 23 3.52 4.05 -3.20
CA GLY A 23 3.34 4.16 -4.65
C GLY A 23 3.23 2.81 -5.36
N PHE A 24 3.28 2.85 -6.70
CA PHE A 24 3.31 1.63 -7.51
C PHE A 24 4.56 0.78 -7.21
N ASP A 25 5.75 1.38 -7.11
CA ASP A 25 6.98 0.66 -6.79
C ASP A 25 6.93 -0.03 -5.42
N ASP A 26 6.32 0.63 -4.43
CA ASP A 26 6.15 0.07 -3.09
C ASP A 26 5.23 -1.16 -3.13
N LEU A 27 4.12 -1.08 -3.86
CA LEU A 27 3.23 -2.23 -4.08
C LEU A 27 3.95 -3.36 -4.83
N ASN A 28 4.69 -3.03 -5.90
CA ASN A 28 5.37 -4.03 -6.71
C ASN A 28 6.45 -4.77 -5.91
N ARG A 29 7.21 -4.07 -5.06
CA ARG A 29 8.16 -4.71 -4.13
C ARG A 29 7.48 -5.64 -3.13
N LEU A 30 6.30 -5.28 -2.64
CA LEU A 30 5.54 -6.15 -1.74
C LEU A 30 5.02 -7.40 -2.45
N ASN A 31 4.64 -7.26 -3.72
CA ASN A 31 4.27 -8.38 -4.59
C ASN A 31 5.48 -9.30 -4.84
N ASP A 32 6.62 -8.73 -5.25
CA ASP A 32 7.85 -9.49 -5.52
C ASP A 32 8.38 -10.22 -4.27
N SER A 33 8.10 -9.69 -3.08
CA SER A 33 8.48 -10.31 -1.80
C SER A 33 7.41 -11.26 -1.22
N ALA A 34 6.32 -11.53 -1.95
CA ALA A 34 5.16 -12.32 -1.50
C ALA A 34 4.54 -11.84 -0.17
N GLN A 35 4.82 -10.59 0.22
CA GLN A 35 4.26 -9.96 1.43
C GLN A 35 2.89 -9.38 1.15
N LEU A 36 2.62 -9.00 -0.11
CA LEU A 36 1.32 -8.49 -0.53
C LEU A 36 0.22 -9.52 -0.28
N ASP A 37 0.45 -10.79 -0.62
CA ASP A 37 -0.53 -11.86 -0.37
C ASP A 37 -0.88 -12.00 1.10
N LYS A 38 0.09 -11.84 2.01
CA LYS A 38 -0.17 -11.89 3.45
C LYS A 38 -1.05 -10.74 3.92
N ILE A 39 -0.83 -9.54 3.37
CA ILE A 39 -1.64 -8.36 3.67
C ILE A 39 -3.08 -8.54 3.15
N LEU A 40 -3.24 -9.10 1.95
CA LEU A 40 -4.55 -9.32 1.34
C LEU A 40 -5.32 -10.47 2.00
N THR A 41 -4.64 -11.53 2.42
CA THR A 41 -5.28 -12.73 3.00
C THR A 41 -5.55 -12.54 4.50
N GLY A 42 -4.69 -11.81 5.22
CA GLY A 42 -4.85 -11.54 6.65
C GLY A 42 -5.92 -10.51 7.00
N ASN A 43 -6.56 -9.90 6.00
CA ASN A 43 -7.58 -8.86 6.18
C ASN A 43 -8.98 -9.31 5.73
N ALA A 44 -9.17 -10.61 5.44
CA ALA A 44 -10.46 -11.22 5.17
C ALA A 44 -11.16 -11.60 6.50
N GLU A 45 -11.69 -10.61 7.21
CA GLU A 45 -12.61 -10.80 8.35
C GLU A 45 -13.92 -10.04 8.12
#